data_AF-A0A094IYS6-F1
#
_entry.id   AF-A0A094IYS6-F1
#
_cell.length_a   1.000
_cell.length_b   1.000
_cell.length_c   1.000
_cell.angle_alpha   90.00
_cell.angle_beta   90.00
_cell.angle_gamma   90.00
#
_symmetry.space_group_name_H-M   'P 1'
#
loop_
_entity.id
_entity.type
_entity.pdbx_description
1 polymer ?
#
loop_
_entity_poly.entity_id
_entity_poly.type
_entity_poly.pdbx_seq_one_letter_code
_entity_poly.pdbx_strand_id
1 'polypeptide(L)'
;MTFVIQQLDWYKRRKPTDAPRPVSVEVPDFRKEVNHFCDIQVIFDAGDVATLKGRVTQNPITGIWSVHGINSLGQSISARYVED
;
A
#
# COMPACT_ATOMS: atom_id res chain seq x y z
N MET A 1 -2.78 -14.71 -2.04
CA MET A 1 -3.45 -13.44 -1.71
C MET A 1 -2.61 -12.35 -2.31
N THR A 2 -3.10 -11.71 -3.36
CA THR A 2 -2.27 -10.88 -4.22
C THR A 2 -2.71 -9.43 -4.11
N PHE A 3 -1.76 -8.53 -3.89
CA PHE A 3 -2.01 -7.09 -3.83
C PHE A 3 -1.42 -6.40 -5.05
N VAL A 4 -2.21 -5.58 -5.71
CA VAL A 4 -1.75 -4.73 -6.82
C VAL A 4 -1.52 -3.32 -6.28
N ILE A 5 -0.26 -2.88 -6.30
CA ILE A 5 0.11 -1.53 -5.89
C ILE A 5 -0.55 -0.55 -6.87
N GLN A 6 -1.33 0.36 -6.31
CA GLN A 6 -1.89 1.49 -7.04
C GLN A 6 -0.88 2.61 -6.98
N GLN A 7 -0.16 2.83 -8.08
CA GLN A 7 0.79 3.93 -8.18
C GLN A 7 0.03 5.26 -8.05
N LEU A 8 0.23 5.93 -6.91
CA LEU A 8 -0.35 7.23 -6.66
C LEU A 8 0.55 8.29 -7.31
N ASP A 9 0.07 8.88 -8.39
CA ASP A 9 0.79 9.92 -9.15
C ASP A 9 0.81 11.26 -8.40
N TRP A 10 1.48 11.32 -7.26
CA TRP A 10 1.73 12.57 -6.53
C TRP A 10 2.71 13.50 -7.27
N TYR A 11 3.39 12.98 -8.31
CA TYR A 11 4.33 13.72 -9.16
C TYR A 11 3.69 14.91 -9.88
N LYS A 12 2.38 14.90 -10.13
CA LYS A 12 1.68 16.00 -10.83
C LYS A 12 1.72 17.33 -10.06
N ARG A 13 2.24 17.37 -8.82
CA ARG A 13 2.32 18.57 -7.98
C ARG A 13 3.71 18.90 -7.41
N ARG A 14 4.76 18.10 -7.60
CA ARG A 14 6.11 18.34 -7.05
C ARG A 14 7.23 17.89 -8.00
N LYS A 15 8.40 18.54 -7.95
CA LYS A 15 9.61 18.12 -8.70
C LYS A 15 9.93 16.65 -8.37
N PRO A 16 10.18 15.78 -9.36
CA PRO A 16 10.52 14.39 -9.10
C PRO A 16 11.89 14.33 -8.41
N THR A 17 11.89 13.94 -7.14
CA THR A 17 13.04 13.30 -6.51
C THR A 17 12.98 11.81 -6.81
N ASP A 18 14.11 11.16 -7.03
CA ASP A 18 14.22 9.69 -7.14
C ASP A 18 13.85 9.06 -5.79
N ALA A 19 12.55 8.92 -5.55
CA ALA A 19 12.05 8.15 -4.43
C ALA A 19 12.00 6.67 -4.85
N PRO A 20 12.44 5.74 -3.99
CA PRO A 20 12.40 4.32 -4.28
C PRO A 20 10.97 3.87 -4.58
N ARG A 21 10.80 3.07 -5.63
CA ARG A 21 9.47 2.63 -6.08
C ARG A 21 9.10 1.32 -5.40
N PRO A 22 7.90 1.22 -4.81
CA PRO A 22 7.45 -0.04 -4.22
C PRO A 22 7.18 -1.06 -5.34
N VAL A 23 7.77 -2.25 -5.23
CA VAL A 23 7.66 -3.34 -6.22
C VAL A 23 6.80 -4.50 -5.72
N SER A 24 6.77 -4.72 -4.40
CA SER A 24 5.95 -5.77 -3.78
C SER A 24 5.39 -5.32 -2.45
N VAL A 25 4.23 -5.87 -2.08
CA VAL A 25 3.54 -5.60 -0.83
C VAL A 25 3.04 -6.89 -0.22
N GLU A 26 3.34 -7.10 1.05
CA GLU A 26 2.82 -8.19 1.86
C GLU A 26 2.07 -7.64 3.08
N VAL A 27 0.92 -8.24 3.37
CA VAL A 27 0.07 -7.84 4.50
C VAL A 27 -0.28 -9.10 5.29
N PRO A 28 0.60 -9.55 6.20
CA PRO A 28 0.45 -10.84 6.88
C PRO A 28 -0.83 -10.92 7.73
N ASP A 29 -1.21 -9.81 8.36
CA ASP A 29 -2.40 -9.72 9.22
C ASP A 29 -3.64 -9.20 8.48
N PHE A 30 -3.73 -9.41 7.16
CA PHE A 30 -4.86 -8.93 6.38
C PHE A 30 -6.17 -9.61 6.80
N ARG A 31 -7.20 -8.79 7.03
CA ARG A 31 -8.58 -9.23 7.27
C ARG A 31 -9.52 -8.37 6.45
N LYS A 32 -10.55 -8.98 5.87
CA LYS A 32 -11.65 -8.28 5.18
C LYS A 32 -12.58 -7.62 6.20
N GLU A 33 -12.03 -6.70 6.97
CA GLU A 33 -12.73 -5.95 8.00
C GLU A 33 -12.39 -4.47 7.82
N VAL A 34 -13.43 -3.65 7.69
CA VAL A 34 -13.25 -2.21 7.44
C VAL A 34 -12.59 -1.58 8.66
N ASN A 35 -11.56 -0.75 8.43
CA ASN A 35 -10.73 -0.11 9.46
C ASN A 35 -9.88 -1.07 10.29
N HIS A 36 -9.73 -2.34 9.89
CA HIS A 36 -8.74 -3.22 10.51
C HIS A 36 -7.34 -2.65 10.31
N PHE A 37 -6.63 -2.42 11.42
CA PHE A 37 -5.25 -1.95 11.40
C PHE A 37 -4.32 -3.12 11.09
N CYS A 38 -3.39 -2.90 10.18
CA CYS A 38 -2.46 -3.92 9.73
C CYS A 38 -1.07 -3.34 9.47
N ASP A 39 -0.08 -4.22 9.57
CA ASP A 39 1.28 -3.95 9.16
C ASP A 39 1.45 -4.36 7.71
N ILE A 40 2.01 -3.45 6.91
CA ILE A 40 2.20 -3.61 5.49
C ILE A 40 3.70 -3.62 5.24
N GLN A 41 4.24 -4.75 4.82
CA GLN A 41 5.62 -4.87 4.40
C GLN A 41 5.73 -4.49 2.94
N VAL A 42 6.59 -3.54 2.63
CA VAL A 42 6.80 -3.02 1.28
C VAL A 42 8.24 -3.24 0.89
N ILE A 43 8.43 -3.94 -0.22
CA ILE A 43 9.74 -4.12 -0.84
C ILE A 43 9.86 -3.06 -1.94
N PHE A 44 10.93 -2.29 -1.90
CA PHE A 44 11.25 -1.29 -2.90
C PHE A 44 12.23 -1.84 -3.95
N ASP A 45 12.28 -1.17 -5.11
CA ASP A 45 13.16 -1.49 -6.24
C ASP A 45 14.66 -1.56 -5.89
N ALA A 46 15.10 -0.75 -4.92
CA ALA A 46 16.47 -0.79 -4.39
C ALA A 46 16.78 -2.03 -3.50
N GLY A 47 15.78 -2.87 -3.23
CA GLY A 47 15.88 -4.01 -2.30
C GLY A 47 15.58 -3.66 -0.85
N ASP A 48 15.36 -2.38 -0.54
CA ASP A 48 14.96 -1.93 0.79
C ASP A 48 13.58 -2.45 1.16
N VAL A 49 13.42 -2.84 2.42
CA VAL A 49 12.14 -3.26 3.00
C VAL A 49 11.72 -2.24 4.04
N ALA A 50 10.49 -1.73 3.93
CA ALA A 50 9.90 -0.89 4.97
C ALA A 50 8.59 -1.49 5.48
N THR A 51 8.38 -1.34 6.78
CA THR A 51 7.09 -1.62 7.40
C THR A 51 6.29 -0.33 7.50
N LEU A 52 5.10 -0.33 6.92
CA LEU A 52 4.14 0.76 7.00
C LEU A 52 2.99 0.35 7.92
N LYS A 53 2.51 1.28 8.73
CA LYS A 53 1.26 1.09 9.48
C LYS A 53 0.11 1.50 8.57
N GLY A 54 -0.87 0.62 8.45
CA GLY A 54 -1.97 0.83 7.53
C GLY A 54 -3.32 0.38 8.06
N ARG A 55 -4.32 0.58 7.21
CA ARG A 55 -5.69 0.15 7.46
C ARG A 55 -6.28 -0.49 6.22
N VAL A 56 -7.17 -1.46 6.45
CA VAL A 56 -7.99 -2.07 5.43
C VAL A 56 -9.21 -1.19 5.15
N THR A 57 -9.48 -0.96 3.88
CA THR A 57 -10.66 -0.25 3.38
C THR A 57 -11.41 -1.12 2.39
N GLN A 58 -12.70 -0.88 2.28
CA GLN A 58 -13.53 -1.45 1.23
C GLN A 58 -14.22 -0.31 0.49
N ASN A 59 -14.18 -0.36 -0.84
CA ASN A 59 -14.98 0.54 -1.64
C ASN A 59 -16.46 0.14 -1.53
N PRO A 60 -17.36 1.02 -1.07
CA PRO A 60 -18.76 0.66 -0.82
C PRO A 60 -19.59 0.42 -2.08
N ILE A 61 -19.12 0.89 -3.25
CA ILE A 61 -19.83 0.75 -4.53
C ILE A 61 -19.38 -0.53 -5.25
N THR A 62 -18.08 -0.78 -5.30
CA THR A 62 -17.49 -1.89 -6.06
C THR A 62 -17.19 -3.11 -5.21
N GLY A 63 -17.25 -3.00 -3.88
CA GLY A 63 -16.91 -4.08 -2.94
C GLY A 63 -15.40 -4.40 -2.86
N ILE A 64 -14.56 -3.69 -3.61
CA ILE A 64 -13.12 -3.94 -3.71
C ILE A 64 -12.44 -3.62 -2.37
N TRP A 65 -11.65 -4.58 -1.89
CA TRP A 65 -10.81 -4.40 -0.71
C TRP A 65 -9.47 -3.76 -1.08
N SER A 66 -8.95 -2.92 -0.20
CA SER A 66 -7.67 -2.23 -0.39
C SER A 66 -7.00 -2.00 0.96
N VAL A 67 -5.70 -1.76 0.92
CA VAL A 67 -4.90 -1.36 2.07
C VAL A 67 -4.20 -0.05 1.77
N HIS A 68 -4.13 0.82 2.77
CA HIS A 68 -3.39 2.07 2.70
C HIS A 68 -2.44 2.15 3.87
N GLY A 69 -1.17 2.42 3.59
CA GLY A 69 -0.10 2.46 4.60
C GLY A 69 0.70 3.75 4.54
N ILE A 70 1.23 4.18 5.68
CA ILE A 70 2.19 5.28 5.81
C ILE A 70 3.19 5.01 6.95
N ASN A 71 4.39 5.58 6.87
CA ASN A 71 5.34 5.61 7.98
C ASN A 71 5.79 7.03 8.34
N SER A 72 6.61 7.14 9.37
CA SER A 72 7.19 8.39 9.87
C SER A 72 8.13 9.08 8.88
N LEU A 73 8.66 8.35 7.89
CA LEU A 73 9.50 8.90 6.82
C LEU A 73 8.66 9.52 5.68
N GLY A 74 7.33 9.46 5.77
CA GLY A 74 6.42 9.99 4.76
C GLY A 74 6.25 9.06 3.54
N GLN A 75 6.82 7.85 3.58
CA GLN A 75 6.55 6.84 2.57
C GLN A 75 5.13 6.32 2.77
N SER A 76 4.38 6.20 1.68
CA SER A 76 3.01 5.71 1.74
C SER A 76 2.63 4.94 0.49
N ILE A 77 1.69 4.01 0.66
CA ILE A 77 1.20 3.15 -0.43
C ILE A 77 -0.32 3.05 -0.43
N SER A 78 -0.85 2.70 -1.60
CA SER A 78 -2.20 2.18 -1.76
C SER A 78 -2.09 0.89 -2.53
N ALA A 79 -2.67 -0.20 -2.03
CA ALA A 79 -2.68 -1.46 -2.74
C ALA A 79 -4.08 -2.07 -2.73
N ARG A 80 -4.52 -2.53 -3.90
CA ARG A 80 -5.80 -3.19 -4.09
C ARG A 80 -5.64 -4.68 -3.89
N TYR A 81 -6.55 -5.28 -3.14
CA TYR A 81 -6.65 -6.73 -3.01
C TYR A 81 -7.24 -7.34 -4.30
N VAL A 82 -6.61 -8.40 -4.79
CA VAL A 82 -7.07 -9.21 -5.91
C VAL A 82 -7.24 -10.64 -5.41
N GLU A 83 -8.46 -11.15 -5.53
CA GLU A 83 -8.76 -12.57 -5.38
C GLU A 83 -8.32 -13.26 -6.67
N ASP A 84 -7.42 -14.23 -6.54
CA ASP A 84 -7.15 -15.20 -7.59
C ASP A 84 -8.34 -16.14 -7.77
#